data_AF-A0A355DCX9-F1
#
_entry.id   AF-A0A355DCX9-F1
#
_cell.length_a   1.000
_cell.length_b   1.000
_cell.length_c   1.000
_cell.angle_alpha   90.00
_cell.angle_beta   90.00
_cell.angle_gamma   90.00
#
_symmetry.space_group_name_H-M   'P 1'
#
loop_
_entity.id
_entity.type
_entity.pdbx_description
1 polymer ?
#
loop_
_entity_poly.entity_id
_entity_poly.type
_entity_poly.pdbx_seq_one_letter_code
_entity_poly.pdbx_strand_id
1 'polypeptide(L)' 'MIADGGGTLTAVIEATGLERRFGDIVAVDGIDLRVDSGEIFGFLGPNG' A
#
# COMPACT_ATOMS: atom_id res chain seq x y z
N MET A 1 -9.43 4.71 -30.55
CA MET A 1 -9.86 4.47 -29.16
C MET A 1 -9.31 3.13 -28.76
N ILE A 2 -8.08 3.11 -28.24
CA ILE A 2 -7.49 1.89 -27.69
C ILE A 2 -8.06 1.72 -26.29
N ALA A 3 -8.78 0.62 -26.08
CA ALA A 3 -9.20 0.21 -24.75
C ALA A 3 -7.93 -0.21 -24.00
N ASP A 4 -7.50 0.62 -23.05
CA ASP A 4 -6.56 0.18 -22.03
C ASP A 4 -7.21 -1.01 -21.31
N GLY A 5 -6.56 -2.17 -21.39
CA GLY A 5 -7.20 -3.46 -21.11
C GLY A 5 -7.77 -3.51 -19.70
N GLY A 6 -9.09 -3.57 -19.60
CA GLY A 6 -9.83 -3.82 -18.35
C GLY A 6 -9.65 -5.26 -17.86
N GLY A 7 -8.41 -5.67 -17.59
CA GLY A 7 -8.12 -6.81 -16.75
C GLY A 7 -8.26 -6.37 -15.31
N THR A 8 -9.01 -7.12 -14.50
CA THR A 8 -9.04 -6.95 -13.04
C THR A 8 -7.59 -6.83 -12.57
N LEU A 9 -7.17 -5.64 -12.12
CA LEU A 9 -5.76 -5.44 -11.83
C LEU A 9 -5.35 -6.41 -10.73
N THR A 10 -4.40 -7.29 -11.04
CA THR A 10 -3.89 -8.27 -10.09
C THR A 10 -3.10 -7.50 -9.04
N ALA A 11 -3.48 -7.64 -7.77
CA ALA A 11 -2.64 -7.16 -6.68
C ALA A 11 -1.29 -7.86 -6.73
N VAL A 12 -0.24 -7.06 -6.77
CA VAL A 12 1.15 -7.53 -6.71
C VAL A 12 1.72 -7.41 -5.30
N ILE A 13 1.14 -6.53 -4.47
CA ILE A 13 1.44 -6.39 -3.05
C ILE A 13 0.11 -6.33 -2.29
N GLU A 14 0.01 -7.12 -1.22
CA GLU A 14 -1.13 -7.11 -0.30
C GLU A 14 -0.64 -7.28 1.14
N ALA A 15 -1.13 -6.45 2.04
CA ALA A 15 -0.89 -6.54 3.48
C ALA A 15 -2.17 -6.16 4.22
N THR A 16 -2.43 -6.85 5.33
CA THR A 16 -3.58 -6.58 6.21
C THR A 16 -3.07 -6.35 7.62
N GLY A 17 -3.62 -5.35 8.31
CA GLY A 17 -3.20 -4.98 9.67
C GLY A 17 -1.71 -4.67 9.80
N LEU A 18 -1.09 -4.09 8.77
CA LEU A 18 0.34 -3.77 8.76
C LEU A 18 0.66 -2.80 9.90
N GLU A 19 1.53 -3.23 10.79
CA GLU A 19 1.98 -2.46 11.94
C GLU A 19 3.51 -2.36 11.93
N ARG A 20 4.04 -1.21 12.33
CA ARG A 20 5.47 -1.01 12.50
C ARG A 20 5.73 -0.28 13.81
N ARG A 21 6.48 -0.93 14.70
CA ARG A 21 6.94 -0.34 15.96
C ARG A 21 8.45 -0.09 15.97
N PHE A 22 8.84 1.00 16.60
CA PHE A 22 10.22 1.36 16.93
C PHE A 22 10.29 1.62 18.44
N GLY A 23 10.69 0.59 19.20
CA GLY A 23 10.56 0.62 20.66
C GLY A 23 9.10 0.80 21.05
N ASP A 24 8.82 1.82 21.86
CA ASP A 24 7.47 2.16 22.32
C ASP A 24 6.64 2.95 21.29
N ILE A 25 7.24 3.40 20.18
CA ILE A 25 6.57 4.21 19.15
C ILE A 25 5.92 3.31 18.11
N VAL A 26 4.63 3.51 17.85
CA VAL A 26 3.90 2.91 16.73
C VAL A 26 3.98 3.87 15.54
N ALA A 27 4.84 3.53 14.57
CA ALA A 27 5.02 4.32 13.34
C ALA A 27 3.99 3.99 12.26
N VAL A 28 3.48 2.75 12.24
CA VAL A 28 2.36 2.34 11.41
C VAL A 28 1.41 1.54 12.29
N ASP A 29 0.14 1.88 12.30
CA ASP A 29 -0.87 1.33 13.21
C ASP A 29 -1.97 0.60 12.42
N GLY A 30 -1.76 -0.71 12.18
CA GLY A 30 -2.80 -1.62 11.70
C GLY A 30 -3.46 -1.26 10.36
N ILE A 31 -2.69 -0.84 9.36
CA ILE A 31 -3.27 -0.42 8.06
C ILE A 31 -3.38 -1.60 7.07
N ASP A 32 -4.39 -1.53 6.21
CA ASP A 32 -4.52 -2.43 5.07
C ASP A 32 -3.93 -1.77 3.81
N LEU A 33 -3.15 -2.52 3.05
CA LEU A 33 -2.46 -2.06 1.83
C LEU A 33 -2.71 -3.06 0.70
N ARG A 34 -3.12 -2.55 -0.46
CA ARG A 34 -3.17 -3.29 -1.72
C ARG A 34 -2.55 -2.42 -2.80
N VAL A 35 -1.58 -2.97 -3.52
CA VAL A 35 -0.95 -2.31 -4.68
C VAL A 35 -1.14 -3.20 -5.88
N ASP A 36 -1.80 -2.66 -6.88
CA ASP A 36 -2.10 -3.36 -8.12
C ASP A 36 -0.93 -3.24 -9.13
N SER A 37 -0.87 -4.16 -10.10
CA SER A 37 0.18 -4.12 -11.12
C SER A 37 0.19 -2.80 -11.89
N GLY A 38 1.34 -2.15 -11.97
CA GLY A 38 1.50 -0.83 -12.62
C GLY A 38 1.17 0.36 -11.72
N GLU A 39 0.78 0.13 -10.46
CA GLU A 39 0.51 1.16 -9.48
C GLU A 39 1.77 1.53 -8.68
N ILE A 40 1.90 2.83 -8.35
CA ILE A 40 2.92 3.33 -7.43
C ILE A 40 2.22 3.82 -6.17
N PHE A 41 2.59 3.25 -5.04
CA PHE A 41 2.07 3.64 -3.73
C PHE A 41 3.16 4.33 -2.90
N GLY A 42 2.81 5.42 -2.22
CA GLY A 42 3.73 6.18 -1.37
C GLY A 42 3.05 6.65 -0.09
N PHE A 43 3.72 6.44 1.05
CA PHE A 43 3.30 7.01 2.33
C PHE A 43 3.91 8.40 2.50
N LEU A 44 3.07 9.39 2.80
CA LEU A 44 3.51 10.73 3.17
C LEU A 44 3.05 11.02 4.61
N GLY A 45 4.00 11.28 5.49
CA GLY A 45 3.77 11.64 6.88
C GLY A 45 4.63 12.83 7.28
N PRO A 46 4.40 13.42 8.47
CA PRO A 46 5.37 14.33 9.08
C PRO A 46 6.74 13.65 9.12
N ASN A 47 7.83 14.45 9.07
CA ASN A 47 9.14 13.92 9.42
C ASN A 47 9.01 13.28 10.81
N GLY A 48 9.39 12.00 10.91
CA GLY A 48 9.10 11.11 12.04
C GLY A 48 9.08 11.78 13.40
#